data_AF-A0A9W9GWS0-F1
#
_entry.id   AF-A0A9W9GWS0-F1
#
_cell.length_a   1.000
_cell.length_b   1.000
_cell.length_c   1.000
_cell.angle_alpha   90.00
_cell.angle_beta   90.00
_cell.angle_gamma   90.00
#
_symmetry.space_group_name_H-M   'P 1'
#
loop_
_entity.id
_entity.type
_entity.pdbx_description
1 polymer ?
#
loop_
_entity_poly.entity_id
_entity_poly.type
_entity_poly.pdbx_seq_one_letter_code
_entity_poly.pdbx_strand_id
1 'polypeptide(L)'
;MLRKIKVSKSATEEEILDECKKQASHTFAIQLVGHDSCKLIRGPTVEVVFQTSPPTDTVAVVVDISSAGGAIKIGEASNNNLGVTAVGMVGTEDADSLVIMPWESGWWYYTIGVITVRYIVKV
;
A
#
# COMPACT_ATOMS: atom_id res chain seq x y z
N MET A 1 0.44 -14.16 3.32
CA MET A 1 1.18 -13.01 3.89
C MET A 1 1.30 -11.95 2.82
N LEU A 2 1.04 -10.69 3.17
CA LEU A 2 1.17 -9.56 2.25
C LEU A 2 2.59 -9.45 1.69
N ARG A 3 2.71 -9.30 0.37
CA ARG A 3 3.99 -9.01 -0.30
C ARG A 3 4.35 -7.54 -0.11
N LYS A 4 5.58 -7.28 0.34
CA LYS A 4 6.15 -5.93 0.44
C LYS A 4 7.22 -5.76 -0.62
N ILE A 5 7.15 -4.68 -1.38
CA ILE A 5 8.20 -4.26 -2.31
C ILE A 5 8.87 -3.04 -1.68
N LYS A 6 10.19 -3.10 -1.49
CA LYS A 6 10.96 -2.00 -0.90
C LYS A 6 11.70 -1.24 -1.99
N VAL A 7 11.56 0.08 -2.00
CA VAL A 7 12.33 0.98 -2.88
C VAL A 7 12.96 2.11 -2.06
N SER A 8 13.90 2.83 -2.68
CA SER A 8 14.55 3.98 -2.05
C SER A 8 13.52 5.05 -1.67
N LYS A 9 13.74 5.74 -0.54
CA LYS A 9 12.93 6.91 -0.17
C LYS A 9 13.10 8.08 -1.14
N SER A 10 14.22 8.13 -1.84
CA SER A 10 14.48 9.13 -2.88
C SER A 10 13.85 8.75 -4.23
N ALA A 11 13.12 7.64 -4.31
CA ALA A 11 12.59 7.16 -5.58
C ALA A 11 11.59 8.16 -6.19
N THR A 12 11.73 8.42 -7.49
CA THR A 12 10.78 9.25 -8.23
C THR A 12 9.46 8.54 -8.44
N GLU A 13 8.43 9.28 -8.88
CA GLU A 13 7.15 8.66 -9.21
C GLU A 13 7.29 7.60 -10.32
N GLU A 14 8.10 7.89 -11.33
CA GLU A 14 8.38 6.97 -12.43
C GLU A 14 9.06 5.69 -11.93
N GLU A 15 10.02 5.82 -11.02
CA GLU A 15 10.73 4.66 -10.43
C GLU A 15 9.80 3.81 -9.56
N ILE A 16 8.91 4.43 -8.78
CA ILE A 16 7.89 3.73 -7.98
C ILE A 16 6.94 2.94 -8.90
N LEU A 17 6.48 3.57 -9.99
CA LEU A 17 5.57 2.94 -10.94
C LEU A 17 6.27 1.81 -11.73
N ASP A 18 7.52 2.00 -12.13
CA ASP A 18 8.32 0.99 -12.84
C ASP A 18 8.59 -0.24 -11.96
N GLU A 19 8.95 -0.03 -10.69
CA GLU A 19 9.15 -1.15 -9.76
C GLU A 19 7.85 -1.92 -9.50
N CYS A 20 6.73 -1.19 -9.37
CA CYS A 20 5.40 -1.79 -9.23
C CYS A 20 5.06 -2.69 -10.44
N LYS A 21 5.41 -2.26 -11.67
CA LYS A 21 5.22 -3.04 -12.91
C LYS A 21 6.16 -4.25 -12.97
N LYS A 22 7.44 -4.08 -12.65
CA LYS A 22 8.46 -5.16 -12.69
C LYS A 22 8.13 -6.31 -11.73
N GLN A 23 7.71 -5.98 -10.52
CA GLN A 23 7.42 -6.96 -9.47
C GLN A 23 6.06 -7.65 -9.67
N ALA A 24 5.28 -7.25 -10.68
CA ALA A 24 3.91 -7.72 -10.90
C ALA A 24 3.80 -9.17 -11.44
N SER A 25 4.89 -9.85 -11.79
CA SER A 25 4.81 -11.18 -12.40
C SER A 25 4.12 -12.23 -11.48
N HIS A 26 3.06 -12.82 -12.03
CA HIS A 26 2.29 -14.03 -11.62
C HIS A 26 0.94 -13.91 -10.89
N THR A 27 0.53 -12.76 -10.32
CA THR A 27 -0.89 -12.58 -9.89
C THR A 27 -1.33 -11.11 -9.96
N PHE A 28 -0.40 -10.20 -9.69
CA PHE A 28 -0.60 -8.76 -9.70
C PHE A 28 -0.57 -8.14 -11.12
N ALA A 29 0.14 -8.79 -12.05
CA ALA A 29 0.25 -8.38 -13.45
C ALA A 29 -1.10 -8.35 -14.17
N ILE A 30 -2.09 -9.16 -13.80
CA ILE A 30 -3.38 -9.15 -14.52
C ILE A 30 -4.11 -7.81 -14.31
N GLN A 31 -3.86 -7.10 -13.20
CA GLN A 31 -4.41 -5.76 -13.01
C GLN A 31 -3.57 -4.65 -13.65
N LEU A 32 -2.25 -4.79 -13.77
CA LEU A 32 -1.37 -3.74 -14.31
C LEU A 32 -1.07 -3.90 -15.82
N VAL A 33 -1.04 -5.13 -16.33
CA VAL A 33 -0.77 -5.47 -17.73
C VAL A 33 -2.09 -5.35 -18.50
N GLY A 34 -2.37 -4.15 -18.99
CA GLY A 34 -3.58 -3.82 -19.75
C GLY A 34 -4.10 -2.41 -19.51
N HIS A 35 -3.57 -1.69 -18.52
CA HIS A 35 -3.86 -0.27 -18.32
C HIS A 35 -2.64 0.56 -18.74
N ASP A 36 -2.77 1.28 -19.86
CA ASP A 36 -1.72 2.15 -20.41
C ASP A 36 -1.37 3.35 -19.50
N SER A 37 -2.17 3.61 -18.46
CA SER A 37 -1.93 4.67 -17.49
C SER A 37 -2.17 4.21 -16.05
N CYS A 38 -1.11 4.18 -15.25
CA CYS A 38 -1.19 4.22 -13.79
C CYS A 38 -0.64 5.56 -13.32
N LYS A 39 -1.22 6.13 -12.26
CA LYS A 39 -0.73 7.36 -11.65
C LYS A 39 -0.60 7.20 -10.15
N LEU A 40 0.32 7.95 -9.55
CA LEU A 40 0.44 8.03 -8.10
C LEU A 40 -0.43 9.19 -7.60
N ILE A 41 -1.40 8.88 -6.74
CA ILE A 41 -2.22 9.88 -6.07
C ILE A 41 -1.86 9.97 -4.59
N ARG A 42 -2.05 11.16 -4.01
CA ARG A 42 -1.79 11.40 -2.59
C ARG A 42 -2.90 10.80 -1.73
N GLY A 43 -2.51 10.10 -0.68
CA GLY A 43 -3.39 9.67 0.40
C GLY A 43 -3.13 10.47 1.69
N PRO A 44 -3.61 9.98 2.84
CA PRO A 44 -3.39 10.59 4.13
C PRO A 44 -1.91 10.68 4.49
N THR A 45 -1.51 11.80 5.08
CA THR A 45 -0.16 12.05 5.62
C THR A 45 -0.13 12.09 7.15
N VAL A 46 -1.23 11.69 7.77
CA VAL A 46 -1.45 11.72 9.22
C VAL A 46 -2.03 10.39 9.68
N GLU A 47 -2.08 10.22 10.99
CA GLU A 47 -2.72 9.07 11.61
C GLU A 47 -4.19 8.95 11.21
N VAL A 48 -4.61 7.72 10.91
CA VAL A 48 -5.95 7.33 10.49
C VAL A 48 -6.41 6.22 11.41
N VAL A 49 -7.17 6.59 12.44
CA VAL A 49 -7.60 5.67 13.52
C VAL A 49 -8.87 4.86 13.20
N PHE A 50 -9.44 5.05 12.01
CA PHE A 50 -10.63 4.33 11.54
C PHE A 50 -10.32 3.48 10.31
N GLN A 51 -11.11 2.42 10.08
CA GLN A 51 -10.99 1.59 8.88
C GLN A 51 -11.14 2.46 7.64
N THR A 52 -10.12 2.47 6.80
CA THR A 52 -10.05 3.28 5.60
C THR A 52 -9.76 2.40 4.40
N SER A 53 -10.54 2.59 3.34
CA SER A 53 -10.29 1.98 2.05
C SER A 53 -9.60 3.01 1.15
N PRO A 54 -8.58 2.60 0.36
CA PRO A 54 -8.08 3.43 -0.72
C PRO A 54 -9.18 3.78 -1.73
N PRO A 55 -8.95 4.80 -2.59
CA PRO A 55 -9.84 5.11 -3.69
C PRO A 55 -10.09 3.91 -4.61
N THR A 56 -11.21 3.95 -5.34
CA THR A 56 -11.54 2.96 -6.38
C THR A 56 -10.38 2.84 -7.38
N ASP A 57 -10.20 1.63 -7.93
CA ASP A 57 -9.15 1.28 -8.89
C ASP A 57 -7.71 1.39 -8.34
N THR A 58 -7.56 1.47 -7.01
CA THR A 58 -6.26 1.29 -6.35
C THR A 58 -5.75 -0.12 -6.58
N VAL A 59 -4.55 -0.20 -7.15
CA VAL A 59 -3.82 -1.45 -7.36
C VAL A 59 -2.73 -1.63 -6.33
N ALA A 60 -2.14 -0.55 -5.80
CA ALA A 60 -1.17 -0.65 -4.73
C ALA A 60 -1.22 0.55 -3.80
N VAL A 61 -0.87 0.30 -2.54
CA VAL A 61 -0.68 1.32 -1.51
C VAL A 61 0.82 1.48 -1.28
N VAL A 62 1.26 2.72 -1.34
CA VAL A 62 2.63 3.14 -1.15
C VAL A 62 2.75 3.82 0.20
N VAL A 63 3.66 3.34 1.05
CA VAL A 63 3.80 3.80 2.43
C VAL A 63 5.23 4.23 2.69
N ASP A 64 5.36 5.43 3.23
CA ASP A 64 6.59 5.94 3.80
C ASP A 64 6.38 6.19 5.28
N ILE A 65 7.06 5.40 6.11
CA ILE A 65 7.04 5.54 7.57
C ILE A 65 8.18 6.48 7.95
N SER A 66 7.83 7.53 8.70
CA SER A 66 8.84 8.44 9.24
C SER A 66 9.74 7.72 10.26
N SER A 67 10.99 8.17 10.40
CA SER A 67 11.90 7.65 11.43
C SER A 67 11.41 7.92 12.86
N ALA A 68 10.48 8.87 13.03
CA ALA A 68 9.81 9.15 14.30
C ALA A 68 8.80 8.05 14.71
N GLY A 69 8.58 7.08 13.84
CA GLY A 69 7.75 5.91 14.11
C GLY A 69 6.38 5.98 13.46
N GLY A 70 5.76 4.81 13.39
CA GLY A 70 4.42 4.63 12.86
C GLY A 70 4.23 3.22 12.33
N ALA A 71 2.99 2.91 11.98
CA ALA A 71 2.66 1.66 11.32
C ALA A 71 1.41 1.84 10.47
N ILE A 72 1.32 1.04 9.42
CA ILE A 72 0.05 0.74 8.74
C ILE A 72 -0.29 -0.71 9.03
N LYS A 73 -1.55 -0.98 9.37
CA LYS A 73 -2.05 -2.36 9.45
C LYS A 73 -3.16 -2.54 8.44
N ILE A 74 -3.13 -3.68 7.79
CA ILE A 74 -4.05 -4.03 6.71
C ILE A 74 -4.85 -5.23 7.16
N GLY A 75 -6.16 -5.10 7.03
CA GLY A 75 -7.12 -6.14 7.33
C GLY A 75 -8.08 -6.35 6.17
N GLU A 76 -8.79 -7.46 6.24
CA GLU A 76 -9.92 -7.76 5.38
C GLU A 76 -11.09 -8.22 6.24
N ALA A 77 -12.31 -7.99 5.76
CA ALA A 77 -13.50 -8.54 6.41
C ALA A 77 -13.43 -10.07 6.38
N SER A 78 -13.72 -10.71 7.51
CA SER A 78 -13.72 -12.17 7.56
C SER A 78 -14.90 -12.72 8.33
N ASN A 79 -15.24 -13.97 8.02
CA ASN A 79 -16.33 -14.68 8.67
C ASN A 79 -15.93 -15.28 10.04
N ASN A 80 -14.82 -14.80 10.65
CA ASN A 80 -14.40 -15.26 11.98
C ASN A 80 -15.12 -14.47 13.09
N ASN A 81 -15.04 -14.94 14.34
CA ASN A 81 -15.70 -14.31 15.49
C ASN A 81 -15.25 -12.87 15.78
N LEU A 82 -14.15 -12.42 15.18
CA LEU A 82 -13.61 -11.06 15.32
C LEU A 82 -14.04 -10.14 14.17
N GLY A 83 -14.69 -10.68 13.13
CA GLY A 83 -15.12 -9.96 11.92
C GLY A 83 -13.96 -9.45 11.05
N VAL A 84 -12.71 -9.80 11.38
CA VAL A 84 -11.50 -9.23 10.79
C VAL A 84 -10.41 -10.29 10.70
N THR A 85 -9.75 -10.37 9.54
CA THR A 85 -8.49 -11.11 9.34
C THR A 85 -7.36 -10.13 9.05
N ALA A 86 -6.22 -10.29 9.73
CA ALA A 86 -5.02 -9.50 9.46
C ALA A 86 -4.34 -10.00 8.18
N VAL A 87 -4.14 -9.09 7.22
CA VAL A 87 -3.51 -9.36 5.93
C VAL A 87 -2.00 -9.08 5.99
N GLY A 88 -1.64 -7.96 6.64
CA GLY A 88 -0.26 -7.54 6.76
C GLY A 88 -0.10 -6.23 7.53
N MET A 89 1.15 -5.78 7.64
CA MET A 89 1.50 -4.52 8.28
C MET A 89 2.82 -3.98 7.71
N VAL A 90 3.01 -2.67 7.75
CA VAL A 90 4.33 -2.01 7.59
C VAL A 90 4.59 -1.28 8.90
N GLY A 91 5.76 -1.48 9.47
CA GLY A 91 6.15 -0.88 10.74
C GLY A 91 7.56 -0.27 10.68
N THR A 92 8.09 0.06 11.84
CA THR A 92 9.42 0.67 11.98
C THR A 92 10.55 -0.17 11.39
N GLU A 93 10.36 -1.49 11.27
CA GLU A 93 11.31 -2.39 10.59
C GLU A 93 11.47 -2.11 9.09
N ASP A 94 10.55 -1.34 8.52
CA ASP A 94 10.58 -0.92 7.12
C ASP A 94 10.88 0.58 6.97
N ALA A 95 11.22 1.29 8.06
CA ALA A 95 11.37 2.74 8.08
C ALA A 95 12.53 3.27 7.22
N ASP A 96 13.46 2.43 6.78
CA ASP A 96 14.57 2.81 5.89
C ASP A 96 14.19 2.77 4.40
N SER A 97 12.97 2.34 4.08
CA SER A 97 12.50 2.18 2.71
C SER A 97 11.13 2.80 2.51
N LEU A 98 10.80 3.06 1.25
CA LEU A 98 9.44 3.28 0.81
C LEU A 98 8.86 1.91 0.43
N VAL A 99 7.70 1.58 0.98
CA VAL A 99 7.09 0.25 0.84
C VAL A 99 5.88 0.32 -0.08
N ILE A 100 5.94 -0.43 -1.18
CA ILE A 100 4.83 -0.62 -2.10
C ILE A 100 4.17 -1.95 -1.75
N MET A 101 2.86 -1.92 -1.53
CA MET A 101 2.04 -3.08 -1.20
C MET A 101 0.97 -3.24 -2.27
N PRO A 102 0.92 -4.38 -2.97
CA PRO A 102 -0.24 -4.79 -3.74
C PRO A 102 -1.52 -4.61 -2.92
N TRP A 103 -2.59 -4.16 -3.56
CA TRP A 103 -3.87 -3.94 -2.92
C TRP A 103 -4.95 -4.80 -3.57
N GLU A 104 -5.73 -5.48 -2.73
CA GLU A 104 -6.89 -6.25 -3.16
C GLU A 104 -8.20 -5.58 -2.72
N SER A 105 -9.25 -5.77 -3.53
CA SER A 105 -10.58 -5.25 -3.20
C SER A 105 -11.12 -5.92 -1.94
N GLY A 106 -11.70 -5.13 -1.04
CA GLY A 106 -12.21 -5.60 0.24
C GLY A 106 -11.19 -5.51 1.39
N TRP A 107 -9.93 -5.19 1.09
CA TRP A 107 -8.97 -4.80 2.11
C TRP A 107 -9.26 -3.38 2.60
N TRP A 108 -8.91 -3.15 3.86
CA TRP A 108 -8.94 -1.85 4.52
C TRP A 108 -7.67 -1.70 5.34
N TYR A 109 -7.31 -0.47 5.67
CA TYR A 109 -6.19 -0.19 6.55
C TYR A 109 -6.54 0.83 7.61
N TYR A 110 -5.69 0.88 8.63
CA TYR A 110 -5.60 2.00 9.55
C TYR A 110 -4.12 2.27 9.82
N THR A 111 -3.83 3.47 10.30
CA THR A 111 -2.46 3.92 10.52
C THR A 111 -2.29 4.37 11.96
N ILE A 112 -1.07 4.25 12.46
CA ILE A 112 -0.67 4.70 13.79
C ILE A 112 0.54 5.60 13.59
N GLY A 113 0.57 6.78 14.23
CA GLY A 113 1.67 7.72 14.14
C GLY A 113 1.77 8.45 12.79
N VAL A 114 2.96 8.99 12.50
CA VAL A 114 3.20 9.84 11.33
C VAL A 114 3.67 8.98 10.16
N ILE A 115 2.73 8.72 9.25
CA ILE A 115 3.00 8.00 8.01
C ILE A 115 2.48 8.76 6.81
N THR A 116 3.15 8.61 5.67
CA THR A 116 2.67 9.11 4.39
C THR A 116 2.17 7.97 3.54
N VAL A 117 0.89 8.03 3.16
CA VAL A 117 0.25 7.06 2.26
C VAL A 117 0.06 7.70 0.90
N ARG A 118 0.38 6.95 -0.14
CA ARG A 118 0.07 7.25 -1.55
C ARG A 118 -0.58 6.03 -2.17
N TYR A 119 -1.34 6.23 -3.25
CA TYR A 119 -2.00 5.13 -3.96
C TYR A 119 -1.56 5.11 -5.40
N ILE A 120 -1.28 3.92 -5.91
CA ILE A 120 -1.15 3.68 -7.34
C ILE A 120 -2.53 3.29 -7.81
N VAL A 121 -3.12 4.11 -8.68
CA VAL A 121 -4.46 3.89 -9.25
C VAL A 121 -4.38 3.72 -10.75
N LYS A 122 -5.26 2.88 -11.28
CA LYS A 122 -5.48 2.79 -12.73
C LYS A 122 -6.21 4.05 -13.20
N VAL A 123 -5.90 4.46 -14.43
CA VAL A 123 -6.54 5.59 -15.13
C VAL A 123 -6.99 5.13 -16.50
#